data_AF-A0A914YA02-F1
#
_entry.id   AF-A0A914YA02-F1
#
_cell.length_a   1.000
_cell.length_b   1.000
_cell.length_c   1.000
_cell.angle_alpha   90.00
_cell.angle_beta   90.00
_cell.angle_gamma   90.00
#
_symmetry.space_group_name_H-M   'P 1'
#
loop_
_entity.id
_entity.type
_entity.pdbx_description
1 polymer ?
#
loop_
_entity_poly.entity_id
_entity_poly.type
_entity_poly.pdbx_seq_one_letter_code
_entity_poly.pdbx_strand_id
1 'polypeptide(L)'
;MGFRFGTILCVTPFLVLAISVDDAYLMINSWQRIRKEKRELDSISATIHGKIPSPSEDDETLQSILAGVFIDTAPSITITTLTNVLAFGVGALTPTPEIQLFSIGNAVAIIVDYIYQWTVYGSFMAIYGRIELSANGKILKKENIEKDEIQIENKSRTKIVKGCNNKALTNPFISSLIMALLAVYFYISLYGILNTKAELQPTKLFLKTSDVLEVR
;
A
#
# COMPACT_ATOMS: atom_id res chain seq x y z
N MET A 1 -26.40 3.93 17.28
CA MET A 1 -25.68 5.21 17.13
C MET A 1 -26.45 6.29 16.35
N GLY A 2 -27.71 6.09 15.89
CA GLY A 2 -28.61 7.21 15.51
C GLY A 2 -28.15 8.18 14.40
N PHE A 3 -27.02 7.95 13.74
CA PHE A 3 -26.48 8.87 12.74
C PHE A 3 -27.32 8.83 11.46
N ARG A 4 -27.59 10.00 10.90
CA ARG A 4 -28.21 10.13 9.58
C ARG A 4 -27.22 9.64 8.52
N PHE A 5 -27.67 8.85 7.55
CA PHE A 5 -26.84 8.48 6.41
C PHE A 5 -26.70 9.69 5.49
N GLY A 6 -25.46 10.17 5.30
CA GLY A 6 -25.12 11.25 4.37
C GLY A 6 -24.59 10.67 3.05
N THR A 7 -24.96 11.26 1.91
CA THR A 7 -24.49 10.83 0.58
C THR A 7 -22.96 10.92 0.44
N ILE A 8 -22.31 11.75 1.26
CA ILE A 8 -20.84 11.86 1.33
C ILE A 8 -20.16 10.56 1.81
N LEU A 9 -20.85 9.72 2.58
CA LEU A 9 -20.35 8.42 3.04
C LEU A 9 -20.23 7.40 1.90
N CYS A 10 -20.86 7.64 0.74
CA CYS A 10 -20.69 6.80 -0.44
C CYS A 10 -19.24 6.80 -0.97
N VAL A 11 -18.41 7.76 -0.56
CA VAL A 11 -16.98 7.82 -0.93
C VAL A 11 -16.12 6.95 0.01
N THR A 12 -16.57 6.68 1.23
CA THR A 12 -15.81 5.92 2.25
C THR A 12 -15.34 4.55 1.78
N PRO A 13 -16.13 3.73 1.06
CA PRO A 13 -15.64 2.44 0.56
C PRO A 13 -14.44 2.57 -0.38
N PHE A 14 -14.43 3.58 -1.25
CA PHE A 14 -13.30 3.81 -2.17
C PHE A 14 -12.05 4.27 -1.42
N LEU A 15 -12.23 5.11 -0.39
CA LEU A 15 -11.15 5.61 0.44
C LEU A 15 -10.49 4.48 1.22
N VAL A 16 -11.29 3.64 1.88
CA VAL A 16 -10.80 2.51 2.67
C VAL A 16 -10.11 1.49 1.76
N LEU A 17 -10.70 1.17 0.60
CA LEU A 17 -10.06 0.26 -0.37
C LEU A 17 -8.70 0.77 -0.86
N ALA A 18 -8.55 2.08 -1.07
CA ALA A 18 -7.27 2.64 -1.50
C ALA A 18 -6.17 2.45 -0.45
N ILE A 19 -6.50 2.65 0.83
CA ILE A 19 -5.58 2.45 1.96
C ILE A 19 -5.27 0.96 2.13
N SER A 20 -6.30 0.11 2.16
CA SER A 20 -6.15 -1.32 2.42
C SER A 20 -5.34 -2.04 1.33
N VAL A 21 -5.45 -1.61 0.07
CA VAL A 21 -4.67 -2.16 -1.05
C VAL A 21 -3.19 -1.81 -0.93
N ASP A 22 -2.85 -0.61 -0.46
CA ASP A 22 -1.46 -0.21 -0.21
C ASP A 22 -0.82 -1.08 0.89
N ASP A 23 -1.54 -1.29 2.00
CA ASP A 23 -1.09 -2.14 3.11
C ASP A 23 -0.93 -3.60 2.70
N ALA A 24 -1.87 -4.15 1.92
CA ALA A 24 -1.77 -5.50 1.37
C ALA A 24 -0.56 -5.65 0.45
N TYR A 25 -0.30 -4.64 -0.39
CA TYR A 25 0.85 -4.61 -1.30
C TYR A 25 2.19 -4.57 -0.54
N LEU A 26 2.28 -3.79 0.54
CA LEU A 26 3.47 -3.77 1.40
C LEU A 26 3.77 -5.16 1.99
N MET A 27 2.75 -5.83 2.52
CA MET A 27 2.89 -7.18 3.09
C MET A 27 3.33 -8.22 2.06
N ILE A 28 2.72 -8.24 0.87
CA ILE A 28 3.10 -9.21 -0.17
C ILE A 28 4.50 -8.94 -0.72
N ASN A 29 4.91 -7.67 -0.85
CA ASN A 29 6.25 -7.32 -1.28
C ASN A 29 7.31 -7.74 -0.25
N SER A 30 7.04 -7.53 1.04
CA SER A 30 7.91 -8.00 2.13
C SER A 30 8.01 -9.53 2.15
N TRP A 31 6.89 -10.23 1.95
CA TRP A 31 6.86 -11.69 1.83
C TRP A 31 7.73 -12.21 0.68
N GLN A 32 7.57 -11.64 -0.51
CA GLN A 32 8.36 -12.03 -1.68
C GLN A 32 9.87 -11.79 -1.46
N ARG A 33 10.24 -10.67 -0.82
CA ARG A 33 11.62 -10.34 -0.50
C ARG A 33 12.23 -11.35 0.48
N ILE A 34 11.60 -11.54 1.64
CA ILE A 34 12.08 -12.45 2.70
C ILE A 34 12.16 -13.89 2.20
N ARG A 35 11.17 -14.31 1.40
CA ARG A 35 11.16 -15.64 0.79
C ARG A 35 12.31 -15.85 -0.19
N LYS A 36 12.62 -14.83 -1.00
CA LYS A 36 13.75 -14.90 -1.93
C LYS A 36 15.07 -15.05 -1.18
N GLU A 37 15.26 -14.27 -0.12
CA GLU A 37 16.46 -14.32 0.73
C GLU A 37 16.63 -15.70 1.38
N LYS A 38 15.56 -16.28 1.93
CA LYS A 38 15.60 -17.65 2.48
C LYS A 38 15.92 -18.71 1.43
N ARG A 39 15.31 -18.62 0.24
CA ARG A 39 15.57 -19.54 -0.86
C ARG A 39 17.05 -19.53 -1.29
N GLU A 40 17.66 -18.35 -1.34
CA GLU A 40 19.09 -18.22 -1.65
C GLU A 40 19.95 -18.88 -0.57
N LEU A 41 19.62 -18.69 0.70
CA LEU A 41 20.30 -19.32 1.84
C LEU A 41 20.19 -20.86 1.79
N ASP A 42 18.99 -21.39 1.55
CA ASP A 42 18.74 -22.83 1.47
C ASP A 42 19.53 -23.48 0.32
N SER A 43 19.67 -22.79 -0.81
CA SER A 43 20.45 -23.28 -1.96
C SER A 43 21.96 -23.40 -1.65
N ILE A 44 22.50 -22.47 -0.86
CA ILE A 44 23.89 -22.50 -0.40
C ILE A 44 24.07 -23.64 0.61
N SER A 45 23.14 -23.75 1.56
CA SER A 45 23.18 -24.78 2.62
C SER A 45 23.05 -26.20 2.05
N ALA A 46 22.21 -26.40 1.03
CA ALA A 46 22.09 -27.66 0.31
C ALA A 46 23.40 -28.06 -0.41
N THR A 47 24.14 -27.08 -0.96
CA THR A 47 25.42 -27.32 -1.63
C THR A 47 26.53 -27.69 -0.64
N ILE A 48 26.54 -27.07 0.54
CA ILE A 48 27.61 -27.26 1.55
C ILE A 48 27.36 -28.50 2.42
N HIS A 49 26.11 -28.74 2.83
CA HIS A 49 25.78 -29.77 3.82
C HIS A 49 25.01 -30.97 3.25
N GLY A 50 24.67 -30.98 1.96
CA GLY A 50 23.89 -32.07 1.35
C GLY A 50 22.51 -32.27 2.01
N LYS A 51 22.02 -31.26 2.73
CA LYS A 51 20.80 -31.34 3.53
C LYS A 51 19.59 -31.16 2.61
N ILE A 52 18.82 -32.23 2.44
CA ILE A 52 17.53 -32.21 1.75
C ILE A 52 16.51 -31.57 2.71
N PRO A 53 15.67 -30.61 2.27
CA PRO A 53 14.66 -30.01 3.13
C PRO A 53 13.66 -31.07 3.60
N SER A 54 13.39 -31.14 4.91
CA SER A 54 12.44 -32.09 5.47
C SER A 54 11.02 -31.48 5.46
N PRO A 55 9.97 -32.21 5.06
CA PRO A 55 8.59 -31.69 5.03
C PRO A 55 8.00 -31.33 6.41
N SER A 56 8.66 -31.69 7.51
CA SER A 56 8.31 -31.23 8.87
C SER A 56 8.79 -29.79 9.18
N GLU A 57 9.61 -29.21 8.29
CA GLU A 57 10.25 -27.88 8.41
C GLU A 57 9.38 -26.77 7.78
N ASP A 58 8.32 -27.13 7.05
CA ASP A 58 7.49 -26.20 6.28
C ASP A 58 6.70 -25.24 7.18
N ASP A 59 6.17 -25.72 8.31
CA ASP A 59 5.39 -24.90 9.26
C ASP A 59 6.29 -23.93 10.06
N GLU A 60 7.50 -24.36 10.44
CA GLU A 60 8.47 -23.50 11.12
C GLU A 60 9.04 -22.44 10.16
N THR A 61 9.27 -22.84 8.91
CA THR A 61 9.67 -21.92 7.82
C THR A 61 8.59 -20.90 7.54
N LEU A 62 7.32 -21.32 7.48
CA LEU A 62 6.17 -20.44 7.32
C LEU A 62 6.10 -19.41 8.45
N GLN A 63 6.13 -19.87 9.70
CA GLN A 63 6.04 -18.99 10.87
C GLN A 63 7.13 -17.95 10.87
N SER A 64 8.37 -18.34 10.56
CA SER A 64 9.49 -17.41 10.50
C SER A 64 9.43 -16.45 9.31
N ILE A 65 8.84 -16.82 8.16
CA ILE A 65 8.56 -15.86 7.08
C ILE A 65 7.47 -14.86 7.51
N LEU A 66 6.34 -15.35 8.02
CA LEU A 66 5.23 -14.49 8.47
C LEU A 66 5.67 -13.52 9.56
N ALA A 67 6.43 -14.00 10.54
CA ALA A 67 6.99 -13.16 11.60
C ALA A 67 7.88 -12.07 11.02
N GLY A 68 8.74 -12.39 10.05
CA GLY A 68 9.58 -11.42 9.36
C GLY A 68 8.74 -10.35 8.62
N VAL A 69 7.68 -10.77 7.92
CA VAL A 69 6.77 -9.84 7.23
C VAL A 69 6.09 -8.90 8.22
N PHE A 70 5.60 -9.41 9.34
CA PHE A 70 4.94 -8.58 10.36
C PHE A 70 5.91 -7.59 10.99
N ILE A 71 7.13 -8.03 11.33
CA ILE A 71 8.16 -7.14 11.91
C ILE A 71 8.54 -6.01 10.94
N ASP A 72 8.62 -6.31 9.65
CA ASP A 72 9.01 -5.34 8.62
C ASP A 72 7.88 -4.36 8.25
N THR A 73 6.63 -4.83 8.20
CA THR A 73 5.48 -4.05 7.69
C THR A 73 4.64 -3.39 8.77
N ALA A 74 4.60 -3.93 9.99
CA ALA A 74 3.75 -3.40 11.06
C ALA A 74 4.02 -1.94 11.42
N PRO A 75 5.28 -1.46 11.52
CA PRO A 75 5.54 -0.06 11.82
C PRO A 75 4.97 0.89 10.75
N SER A 76 5.16 0.55 9.47
CA SER A 76 4.69 1.37 8.34
C SER A 76 3.16 1.47 8.33
N ILE A 77 2.48 0.33 8.37
CA ILE A 77 1.01 0.26 8.33
C ILE A 77 0.41 0.96 9.57
N THR A 78 0.98 0.73 10.75
CA THR A 78 0.49 1.38 11.99
C THR A 78 0.61 2.89 11.93
N ILE A 79 1.71 3.42 11.40
CA ILE A 79 1.91 4.87 11.26
C ILE A 79 0.87 5.44 10.29
N THR A 80 0.70 4.84 9.11
CA THR A 80 -0.28 5.30 8.11
C THR A 80 -1.69 5.30 8.69
N THR A 81 -2.12 4.21 9.31
CA THR A 81 -3.44 4.11 9.95
C THR A 81 -3.61 5.14 11.06
N LEU A 82 -2.62 5.26 11.96
CA LEU A 82 -2.70 6.19 13.08
C LEU A 82 -2.80 7.64 12.59
N THR A 83 -1.96 8.04 11.64
CA THR A 83 -2.01 9.38 11.07
C THR A 83 -3.34 9.64 10.36
N ASN A 84 -3.90 8.67 9.64
CA ASN A 84 -5.22 8.80 9.02
C ASN A 84 -6.33 8.96 10.07
N VAL A 85 -6.35 8.14 11.12
CA VAL A 85 -7.33 8.24 12.20
C VAL A 85 -7.23 9.59 12.91
N LEU A 86 -6.02 10.11 13.14
CA LEU A 86 -5.82 11.44 13.72
C LEU A 86 -6.28 12.57 12.79
N ALA A 87 -5.99 12.48 11.50
CA ALA A 87 -6.44 13.47 10.50
C ALA A 87 -7.97 13.53 10.42
N PHE A 88 -8.64 12.37 10.35
CA PHE A 88 -10.10 12.29 10.43
C PHE A 88 -10.63 12.67 11.82
N GLY A 89 -9.88 12.40 12.89
CA GLY A 89 -10.20 12.84 14.24
C GLY A 89 -10.28 14.38 14.34
N VAL A 90 -9.34 15.09 13.72
CA VAL A 90 -9.41 16.56 13.60
C VAL A 90 -10.60 16.98 12.73
N GLY A 91 -10.86 16.26 11.62
CA GLY A 91 -12.03 16.49 10.78
C GLY A 91 -13.37 16.36 11.52
N ALA A 92 -13.45 15.47 12.50
CA ALA A 92 -14.64 15.27 13.34
C ALA A 92 -14.94 16.45 14.28
N LEU A 93 -13.97 17.32 14.56
CA LEU A 93 -14.16 18.54 15.37
C LEU A 93 -14.68 19.74 14.55
N THR A 94 -14.75 19.61 13.23
CA THR A 94 -15.23 20.68 12.34
C THR A 94 -16.69 21.04 12.65
N PRO A 95 -17.11 22.31 12.67
CA PRO A 95 -18.49 22.70 13.00
C PRO A 95 -19.56 22.27 11.97
N THR A 96 -19.16 21.74 10.80
CA THR A 96 -20.09 21.36 9.73
C THR A 96 -20.54 19.90 9.89
N PRO A 97 -21.84 19.61 10.12
CA PRO A 97 -22.32 18.28 10.51
C PRO A 97 -22.05 17.18 9.46
N GLU A 98 -22.10 17.53 8.17
CA GLU A 98 -21.79 16.58 7.09
C GLU A 98 -20.31 16.16 7.09
N ILE A 99 -19.40 17.09 7.40
CA ILE A 99 -17.95 16.82 7.48
C ILE A 99 -17.64 15.99 8.73
N GLN A 100 -18.32 16.26 9.85
CA GLN A 100 -18.19 15.45 11.06
C GLN A 100 -18.61 14.02 10.80
N LEU A 101 -19.78 13.83 10.19
CA LEU A 101 -20.31 12.50 9.87
C LEU A 101 -19.36 11.73 8.94
N PHE A 102 -18.87 12.39 7.89
CA PHE A 102 -17.87 11.80 6.99
C PHE A 102 -16.60 11.41 7.74
N SER A 103 -16.07 12.30 8.59
CA SER A 103 -14.80 12.07 9.27
C SER A 103 -14.90 10.95 10.32
N ILE A 104 -15.96 10.92 11.11
CA ILE A 104 -16.22 9.83 12.08
C ILE A 104 -16.42 8.51 11.34
N GLY A 105 -17.19 8.50 10.24
CA GLY A 105 -17.41 7.32 9.41
C GLY A 105 -16.10 6.72 8.88
N ASN A 106 -15.24 7.55 8.29
CA ASN A 106 -13.94 7.09 7.79
C ASN A 106 -12.98 6.68 8.92
N ALA A 107 -12.93 7.42 10.03
CA ALA A 107 -12.08 7.05 11.16
C ALA A 107 -12.44 5.66 11.71
N VAL A 108 -13.73 5.38 11.91
CA VAL A 108 -14.19 4.05 12.33
C VAL A 108 -13.87 2.99 11.28
N ALA A 109 -14.12 3.28 9.99
CA ALA A 109 -13.85 2.33 8.92
C ALA A 109 -12.35 1.96 8.83
N ILE A 110 -11.45 2.93 8.98
CA ILE A 110 -9.99 2.73 8.96
C ILE A 110 -9.51 1.95 10.19
N ILE A 111 -10.08 2.19 11.38
CA ILE A 111 -9.76 1.40 12.57
C ILE A 111 -10.18 -0.06 12.37
N VAL A 112 -11.37 -0.28 11.81
CA VAL A 112 -11.85 -1.63 11.49
C VAL A 112 -10.94 -2.27 10.45
N ASP A 113 -10.61 -1.57 9.37
CA ASP A 113 -9.71 -2.04 8.32
C ASP A 113 -8.36 -2.49 8.89
N TYR A 114 -7.76 -1.68 9.77
CA TYR A 114 -6.51 -2.05 10.46
C TYR A 114 -6.61 -3.33 11.28
N ILE A 115 -7.73 -3.57 11.98
CA ILE A 115 -7.94 -4.83 12.72
C ILE A 115 -8.08 -6.00 11.72
N TYR A 116 -8.83 -5.81 10.65
CA TYR A 116 -9.02 -6.82 9.59
C TYR A 116 -7.71 -7.16 8.87
N GLN A 117 -6.81 -6.19 8.70
CA GLN A 117 -5.51 -6.38 8.06
C GLN A 117 -4.66 -7.43 8.80
N TRP A 118 -4.53 -7.32 10.11
CA TRP A 118 -3.71 -8.27 10.88
C TRP A 118 -4.41 -9.59 11.16
N THR A 119 -5.72 -9.57 11.37
CA THR A 119 -6.47 -10.77 11.76
C THR A 119 -6.89 -11.60 10.56
N VAL A 120 -7.60 -11.00 9.60
CA VAL A 120 -8.19 -11.69 8.45
C VAL A 120 -7.18 -11.81 7.32
N TYR A 121 -6.60 -10.69 6.87
CA TYR A 121 -5.63 -10.72 5.77
C TYR A 121 -4.35 -11.49 6.16
N GLY A 122 -3.85 -11.30 7.39
CA GLY A 122 -2.76 -12.11 7.93
C GLY A 122 -3.04 -13.62 7.94
N SER A 123 -4.27 -14.04 8.30
CA SER A 123 -4.68 -15.45 8.26
C SER A 123 -4.73 -16.00 6.83
N PHE A 124 -5.29 -15.24 5.88
CA PHE A 124 -5.26 -15.63 4.47
C PHE A 124 -3.83 -15.79 3.96
N MET A 125 -2.95 -14.85 4.29
CA MET A 125 -1.55 -14.91 3.91
C MET A 125 -0.84 -16.17 4.44
N ALA A 126 -1.16 -16.59 5.67
CA ALA A 126 -0.63 -17.85 6.22
C ALA A 126 -1.11 -19.08 5.45
N ILE A 127 -2.39 -19.14 5.07
CA ILE A 127 -2.96 -20.26 4.30
C ILE A 127 -2.32 -20.31 2.90
N TYR A 128 -2.29 -19.19 2.18
CA TYR A 128 -1.67 -19.12 0.86
C TYR A 128 -0.17 -19.42 0.92
N GLY A 129 0.52 -18.95 1.97
CA GLY A 129 1.92 -19.26 2.22
C GLY A 129 2.17 -20.76 2.40
N ARG A 130 1.31 -21.48 3.13
CA ARG A 130 1.39 -22.94 3.27
C ARG A 130 1.25 -23.64 1.92
N ILE A 131 0.19 -23.29 1.18
CA ILE A 131 -0.08 -23.88 -0.14
C ILE A 131 1.10 -23.65 -1.07
N GLU A 132 1.63 -22.43 -1.08
CA GLU A 132 2.79 -22.06 -1.88
C GLU A 132 4.03 -22.87 -1.49
N LEU A 133 4.35 -23.00 -0.20
CA LEU A 133 5.52 -23.77 0.27
C LEU A 133 5.40 -25.26 -0.10
N SER A 134 4.24 -25.87 0.16
CA SER A 134 4.00 -27.28 -0.18
C SER A 134 4.01 -27.56 -1.69
N ALA A 135 3.59 -26.60 -2.52
CA ALA A 135 3.66 -26.72 -3.98
C ALA A 135 5.11 -26.63 -4.49
N ASN A 136 5.94 -25.78 -3.89
CA ASN A 136 7.32 -25.59 -4.34
C ASN A 136 8.24 -26.77 -4.04
N GLY A 137 7.97 -27.55 -2.97
CA GLY A 137 8.67 -28.83 -2.75
C GLY A 137 8.52 -29.82 -3.90
N LYS A 138 7.42 -29.76 -4.66
CA LYS A 138 7.18 -30.61 -5.85
C LYS A 138 7.83 -30.03 -7.12
N ILE A 139 7.84 -28.70 -7.27
CA ILE A 139 8.41 -28.00 -8.43
C ILE A 139 9.95 -28.05 -8.40
N LEU A 140 10.58 -27.94 -7.23
CA LEU A 140 12.05 -28.05 -7.06
C LEU A 140 12.62 -29.38 -7.56
N LYS A 141 11.83 -30.46 -7.54
CA LYS A 141 12.22 -31.76 -8.12
C LYS A 141 12.25 -31.75 -9.65
N LYS A 142 11.48 -30.86 -10.28
CA LYS A 142 11.33 -30.73 -11.73
C LYS A 142 12.23 -29.62 -12.31
N GLU A 143 12.44 -28.55 -11.55
CA GLU A 143 13.16 -27.34 -11.99
C GLU A 143 14.69 -27.47 -11.96
N ASN A 144 15.27 -28.45 -11.25
CA ASN A 144 16.71 -28.73 -11.34
C ASN A 144 17.15 -29.19 -12.75
N ILE A 145 16.22 -29.44 -13.68
CA ILE A 145 16.46 -29.83 -15.08
C ILE A 145 16.34 -28.61 -16.04
N GLU A 146 15.72 -27.50 -15.62
CA GLU A 146 15.27 -26.40 -16.52
C GLU A 146 15.85 -25.02 -16.12
N LYS A 147 16.98 -25.01 -15.40
CA LYS A 147 17.57 -23.79 -14.83
C LYS A 147 18.40 -22.92 -15.80
N ASP A 148 18.66 -23.38 -17.02
CA ASP A 148 19.58 -22.69 -17.94
C ASP A 148 18.92 -21.60 -18.82
N GLU A 149 17.59 -21.56 -18.99
CA GLU A 149 16.95 -20.58 -19.88
C GLU A 149 16.28 -19.37 -19.17
N ILE A 150 15.75 -19.54 -17.95
CA ILE A 150 14.92 -18.50 -17.28
C ILE A 150 15.77 -17.37 -16.65
N GLN A 151 17.08 -17.56 -16.49
CA GLN A 151 17.98 -16.51 -15.94
C GLN A 151 18.12 -15.27 -16.84
N ILE A 152 17.81 -15.37 -18.13
CA ILE A 152 18.02 -14.28 -19.10
C ILE A 152 16.93 -13.20 -18.97
N GLU A 153 15.69 -13.55 -18.63
CA GLU A 153 14.56 -12.61 -18.63
C GLU A 153 14.47 -11.77 -17.34
N ASN A 154 14.70 -12.37 -16.17
CA ASN A 154 14.64 -11.68 -14.86
C ASN A 154 15.78 -10.67 -14.64
N LYS A 155 16.89 -10.84 -15.36
CA LYS A 155 18.03 -9.91 -15.37
C LYS A 155 17.68 -8.58 -16.05
N SER A 156 16.67 -8.55 -16.91
CA SER A 156 16.28 -7.37 -17.69
C SER A 156 15.36 -6.42 -16.92
N ARG A 157 14.37 -6.92 -16.17
CA ARG A 157 13.47 -6.07 -15.36
C ARG A 157 14.18 -5.42 -14.17
N THR A 158 15.07 -6.16 -13.51
CA THR A 158 15.87 -5.62 -12.39
C THR A 158 16.93 -4.60 -12.87
N LYS A 159 17.44 -4.73 -14.10
CA LYS A 159 18.33 -3.75 -14.72
C LYS A 159 17.62 -2.45 -15.11
N ILE A 160 16.34 -2.47 -15.49
CA ILE A 160 15.63 -1.24 -15.83
C ILE A 160 15.34 -0.42 -14.56
N VAL A 161 14.93 -1.07 -13.46
CA VAL A 161 14.70 -0.38 -12.17
C VAL A 161 16.01 0.05 -11.50
N LYS A 162 17.07 -0.78 -11.51
CA LYS A 162 18.38 -0.41 -10.92
C LYS A 162 19.24 0.47 -11.84
N GLY A 163 19.09 0.36 -13.16
CA GLY A 163 19.91 1.03 -14.16
C GLY A 163 19.47 2.47 -14.44
N CYS A 164 18.19 2.79 -14.32
CA CYS A 164 17.70 4.16 -14.49
C CYS A 164 17.79 5.03 -13.22
N ASN A 165 17.74 4.44 -12.00
CA ASN A 165 17.33 5.23 -10.83
C ASN A 165 18.41 5.70 -9.83
N ASN A 166 19.66 5.25 -9.89
CA ASN A 166 20.68 5.78 -8.95
C ASN A 166 21.68 6.77 -9.57
N LYS A 167 21.75 6.90 -10.89
CA LYS A 167 22.68 7.84 -11.55
C LYS A 167 22.00 9.06 -12.16
N ALA A 168 20.77 8.92 -12.65
CA ALA A 168 20.02 10.03 -13.21
C ALA A 168 19.35 10.88 -12.11
N LEU A 169 18.57 10.28 -11.20
CA LEU A 169 17.88 11.04 -10.14
C LEU A 169 18.83 11.60 -9.07
N THR A 170 19.95 10.93 -8.78
CA THR A 170 20.94 11.37 -7.78
C THR A 170 21.96 12.35 -8.37
N ASN A 171 21.91 12.66 -9.67
CA ASN A 171 22.79 13.67 -10.24
C ASN A 171 22.46 15.03 -9.58
N PRO A 172 23.43 15.74 -8.99
CA PRO A 172 23.18 17.01 -8.30
C PRO A 172 22.51 18.05 -9.20
N PHE A 173 22.75 18.01 -10.52
CA PHE A 173 22.08 18.90 -11.46
C PHE A 173 20.60 18.57 -11.63
N ILE A 174 20.26 17.29 -11.79
CA ILE A 174 18.86 16.85 -11.95
C ILE A 174 18.11 17.05 -10.63
N SER A 175 18.73 16.73 -9.50
CA SER A 175 18.16 16.98 -8.16
C SER A 175 17.93 18.49 -7.92
N SER A 176 18.89 19.35 -8.27
CA SER A 176 18.73 20.80 -8.18
C SER A 176 17.61 21.32 -9.10
N LEU A 177 17.51 20.80 -10.32
CA LEU A 177 16.42 21.13 -11.25
C LEU A 177 15.05 20.72 -10.71
N ILE A 178 14.92 19.51 -10.16
CA ILE A 178 13.69 19.02 -9.53
C ILE A 178 13.31 19.91 -8.35
N MET A 179 14.28 20.29 -7.51
CA MET A 179 14.05 21.18 -6.37
C MET A 179 13.59 22.57 -6.81
N ALA A 180 14.18 23.12 -7.89
CA ALA A 180 13.78 24.40 -8.45
C ALA A 180 12.36 24.35 -9.04
N LEU A 181 12.02 23.29 -9.78
CA LEU A 181 10.66 23.07 -10.28
C LEU A 181 9.64 22.92 -9.16
N LEU A 182 9.99 22.20 -8.09
CA LEU A 182 9.14 22.06 -6.90
C LEU A 182 8.94 23.41 -6.19
N ALA A 183 9.97 24.25 -6.10
CA ALA A 183 9.87 25.59 -5.53
C ALA A 183 8.94 26.50 -6.35
N VAL A 184 9.05 26.47 -7.69
CA VAL A 184 8.14 27.20 -8.59
C VAL A 184 6.70 26.69 -8.43
N TYR A 185 6.51 25.37 -8.37
CA TYR A 185 5.19 24.78 -8.14
C TYR A 185 4.58 25.22 -6.81
N PHE A 186 5.38 25.22 -5.72
CA PHE A 186 4.93 25.71 -4.43
C PHE A 186 4.59 27.20 -4.45
N TYR A 187 5.41 28.02 -5.12
CA TYR A 187 5.14 29.44 -5.27
C TYR A 187 3.80 29.70 -6.00
N ILE A 188 3.56 29.02 -7.12
CA ILE A 188 2.30 29.13 -7.87
C ILE A 188 1.12 28.64 -7.02
N SER A 189 1.28 27.50 -6.32
CA SER A 189 0.23 26.95 -5.45
C SER A 189 -0.13 27.92 -4.32
N LEU A 190 0.86 28.54 -3.68
CA LEU A 190 0.67 29.49 -2.58
C LEU A 190 0.02 30.78 -3.09
N TYR A 191 0.45 31.29 -4.24
CA TYR A 191 -0.20 32.41 -4.92
C TYR A 191 -1.67 32.08 -5.29
N GLY A 192 -1.95 30.86 -5.75
CA GLY A 192 -3.30 30.39 -6.04
C GLY A 192 -4.19 30.32 -4.81
N ILE A 193 -3.66 29.82 -3.69
CA ILE A 193 -4.38 29.77 -2.41
C ILE A 193 -4.72 31.18 -1.91
N LEU A 194 -3.76 32.13 -1.96
CA LEU A 194 -3.98 33.50 -1.51
C LEU A 194 -5.03 34.27 -2.34
N ASN A 195 -5.16 33.93 -3.63
CA ASN A 195 -6.14 34.56 -4.52
C ASN A 195 -7.47 33.78 -4.62
N THR A 196 -7.61 32.66 -3.91
CA THR A 196 -8.84 31.86 -3.93
C THR A 196 -9.95 32.58 -3.16
N LYS A 197 -10.99 33.03 -3.88
CA LYS A 197 -12.21 33.56 -3.27
C LYS A 197 -13.04 32.42 -2.72
N ALA A 198 -13.28 32.42 -1.41
CA ALA A 198 -14.13 31.44 -0.74
C ALA A 198 -15.62 31.77 -0.94
N GLU A 199 -16.15 31.58 -2.15
CA GLU A 199 -17.59 31.72 -2.43
C GLU A 199 -18.17 30.39 -2.92
N LEU A 200 -18.96 29.73 -2.09
CA LEU A 200 -19.89 28.69 -2.53
C LEU A 200 -21.10 29.38 -3.17
N GLN A 201 -21.02 29.72 -4.45
CA GLN A 201 -22.19 30.24 -5.16
C GLN A 201 -23.26 29.13 -5.26
N PRO A 202 -24.50 29.37 -4.80
CA PRO A 202 -25.59 28.38 -4.87
C PRO A 202 -25.86 27.87 -6.29
N THR A 203 -25.57 28.68 -7.30
CA THR A 203 -25.68 28.33 -8.72
C THR A 203 -24.74 27.20 -9.15
N LYS A 204 -23.67 26.93 -8.39
CA LYS A 204 -22.74 25.80 -8.61
C LYS A 204 -23.21 24.51 -7.94
N LEU A 205 -24.20 24.57 -7.04
CA LEU A 205 -24.86 23.40 -6.46
C LEU A 205 -25.92 22.81 -7.40
N PHE A 206 -26.49 23.63 -8.30
CA PHE A 206 -27.48 23.19 -9.26
C PHE A 206 -26.81 22.72 -10.56
N LEU A 207 -27.41 21.71 -11.20
CA LEU A 207 -27.06 21.34 -12.57
C LEU A 207 -27.24 22.55 -13.48
N LYS A 208 -26.29 22.77 -14.41
CA LYS A 208 -26.31 23.88 -15.39
C LYS A 208 -27.62 23.97 -16.21
N THR A 209 -28.41 22.90 -16.24
CA THR A 209 -29.68 22.74 -16.96
C THR A 209 -30.92 22.75 -16.06
N SER A 210 -30.80 23.09 -14.77
CA SER A 210 -31.95 23.14 -13.86
C SER A 210 -32.76 24.43 -14.08
N ASP A 211 -34.07 24.31 -14.32
CA ASP A 211 -35.03 25.44 -14.44
C ASP A 211 -35.05 26.35 -13.21
N VAL A 212 -34.54 25.89 -12.06
CA VAL A 212 -34.34 26.67 -10.83
C VAL A 212 -33.35 27.82 -11.02
N LEU A 213 -32.49 27.76 -12.04
CA LEU A 213 -31.59 28.84 -12.43
C LEU A 213 -32.25 29.90 -13.34
N GLU A 214 -33.41 29.59 -13.93
CA GLU A 214 -34.09 30.42 -14.94
C GLU A 214 -35.17 31.33 -14.35
N VAL A 215 -35.60 31.09 -13.09
CA VAL A 215 -36.63 31.88 -12.38
C VAL A 215 -36.02 33.06 -11.59
N ARG A 216 -35.04 33.76 -12.15
CA ARG A 216 -34.53 35.01 -11.58
C ARG A 216 -34.27 36.09 -12.62
#